data_AF-A0A517LI74-F1
#
_entry.id   AF-A0A517LI74-F1
#
_cell.length_a   1.000
_cell.length_b   1.000
_cell.length_c   1.000
_cell.angle_alpha   90.00
_cell.angle_beta   90.00
_cell.angle_gamma   90.00
#
_symmetry.space_group_name_H-M   'P 1'
#
loop_
_entity.id
_entity.type
_entity.pdbx_description
1 polymer ?
#
loop_
_entity_poly.entity_id
_entity_poly.type
_entity_poly.pdbx_seq_one_letter_code
_entity_poly.pdbx_strand_id
1 'polypeptide(L)'
;MSADDDPTTYFSALVEYGDAYVQPLILSALKSTLPPASYKLIESISEGFATLGPLLQFRSYEAIDFELALAKSNCLINAYVIRKALIRKHYLSTTIANWVVKHPDSVLKKHFKPAVDFELDYAEFLDDALVEAFELRESFEKNADLQPSDRDWWILKPGMSDRGQGIRLFSTEEELQSIFEEWEVDEPSDDEDVEASKKTSDSDYVITSQLRHFIAQPYIHPPLLLPSSKN
;
A
#
# COMPACT_ATOMS: atom_id res chain seq x y z
N MET A 1 14.09 -43.88 26.04
CA MET A 1 13.29 -42.73 25.58
C MET A 1 12.79 -42.04 26.83
N SER A 2 13.42 -40.92 27.18
CA SER A 2 13.08 -40.10 28.35
C SER A 2 11.73 -39.43 28.15
N ALA A 3 10.98 -39.27 29.24
CA ALA A 3 9.59 -38.81 29.28
C ALA A 3 9.40 -37.29 29.03
N ASP A 4 10.32 -36.62 28.32
CA ASP A 4 10.36 -35.16 28.16
C ASP A 4 9.85 -34.63 26.80
N ASP A 5 9.54 -35.51 25.84
CA ASP A 5 9.05 -35.11 24.52
C ASP A 5 7.54 -35.35 24.38
N ASP A 6 6.73 -34.73 25.25
CA ASP A 6 5.31 -34.54 24.95
C ASP A 6 5.16 -33.28 24.07
N PRO A 7 4.82 -33.42 22.77
CA PRO A 7 4.77 -32.31 21.81
C PRO A 7 3.68 -31.26 22.11
N THR A 8 2.96 -31.39 23.23
CA THR A 8 1.92 -30.48 23.69
C THR A 8 2.38 -29.44 24.72
N THR A 9 3.62 -29.51 25.21
CA THR A 9 4.08 -28.65 26.33
C THR A 9 4.58 -27.27 25.90
N TYR A 10 5.07 -27.13 24.67
CA TYR A 10 5.59 -25.89 24.11
C TYR A 10 5.25 -25.76 22.62
N PHE A 11 5.26 -24.53 22.10
CA PHE A 11 5.11 -24.28 20.67
C PHE A 11 6.42 -23.86 20.02
N SER A 12 6.58 -24.15 18.73
CA SER A 12 7.73 -23.67 17.95
C SER A 12 7.44 -22.27 17.40
N ALA A 13 8.41 -21.37 17.45
CA ALA A 13 8.27 -20.01 16.93
C ALA A 13 9.39 -19.71 15.93
N LEU A 14 9.02 -19.49 14.67
CA LEU A 14 9.91 -18.97 13.64
C LEU A 14 9.70 -17.46 13.53
N VAL A 15 10.68 -16.68 13.99
CA VAL A 15 10.65 -15.22 13.94
C VAL A 15 11.72 -14.75 12.96
N GLU A 16 11.29 -14.45 11.74
CA GLU A 16 12.15 -14.05 10.63
C GLU A 16 11.44 -12.94 9.84
N TYR A 17 11.31 -11.77 10.46
CA TYR A 17 10.63 -10.63 9.85
C TYR A 17 11.53 -9.89 8.84
N GLY A 18 12.85 -10.01 8.96
CA GLY A 18 13.83 -9.46 8.01
C GLY A 18 14.08 -7.96 8.10
N ASP A 19 13.43 -7.25 9.02
CA ASP A 19 13.62 -5.82 9.27
C ASP A 19 14.44 -5.58 10.55
N ALA A 20 15.51 -4.79 10.44
CA ALA A 20 16.45 -4.54 11.54
C ALA A 20 15.83 -3.79 12.72
N TYR A 21 14.76 -3.01 12.49
CA TYR A 21 14.06 -2.26 13.52
C TYR A 21 12.97 -3.12 14.19
N VAL A 22 12.16 -3.84 13.42
CA VAL A 22 10.99 -4.58 13.92
C VAL A 22 11.38 -5.94 14.53
N GLN A 23 12.35 -6.65 13.95
CA GLN A 23 12.80 -7.98 14.43
C GLN A 23 13.12 -8.02 15.93
N PRO A 24 13.98 -7.13 16.49
CA PRO A 24 14.29 -7.16 17.92
C PRO A 24 13.07 -6.83 18.80
N LEU A 25 12.12 -6.03 18.32
CA LEU A 25 10.90 -5.69 19.06
C LEU A 25 9.98 -6.91 19.20
N ILE A 26 9.81 -7.70 18.14
CA ILE A 26 9.02 -8.94 18.16
C ILE A 26 9.63 -9.94 19.17
N LEU A 27 10.94 -10.15 19.09
CA LEU A 27 11.65 -11.06 19.99
C LEU A 27 11.56 -10.62 21.46
N SER A 28 11.72 -9.31 21.71
CA SER A 28 11.56 -8.73 23.04
C SER A 28 10.15 -8.94 23.60
N ALA A 29 9.12 -8.73 22.77
CA ALA A 29 7.72 -8.91 23.16
C ALA A 29 7.40 -10.38 23.49
N LEU A 30 7.88 -11.34 22.70
CA LEU A 30 7.71 -12.77 23.00
C LEU A 30 8.34 -13.12 24.35
N LYS A 31 9.57 -12.67 24.59
CA LYS A 31 10.33 -12.94 25.82
C LYS A 31 9.68 -12.32 27.06
N SER A 32 9.11 -11.12 26.94
CA SER A 32 8.50 -10.41 28.07
C SER A 32 7.08 -10.89 28.40
N THR A 33 6.36 -11.39 27.40
CA THR A 33 4.93 -11.73 27.53
C THR A 33 4.70 -13.22 27.80
N LEU A 34 5.57 -14.10 27.32
CA LEU A 34 5.38 -15.55 27.40
C LEU A 34 6.39 -16.22 28.35
N PRO A 35 5.98 -17.25 29.11
CA PRO A 35 6.90 -18.03 29.92
C PRO A 35 8.03 -18.63 29.05
N PRO A 36 9.31 -18.57 29.45
CA PRO A 36 10.41 -19.08 28.63
C PRO A 36 10.30 -20.56 28.25
N ALA A 37 9.61 -21.37 29.06
CA ALA A 37 9.38 -22.79 28.80
C ALA A 37 8.21 -23.07 27.84
N SER A 38 7.41 -22.05 27.51
CA SER A 38 6.21 -22.22 26.68
C SER A 38 6.49 -22.23 25.17
N TYR A 39 7.69 -21.83 24.74
CA TYR A 39 8.04 -21.78 23.33
C TYR A 39 9.52 -22.05 23.05
N LYS A 40 9.81 -22.48 21.82
CA LYS A 40 11.17 -22.67 21.31
C LYS A 40 11.35 -21.89 20.01
N LEU A 41 12.35 -21.02 19.97
CA LEU A 41 12.74 -20.35 18.73
C LEU A 41 13.40 -21.36 17.80
N ILE A 42 12.97 -21.36 16.53
CA ILE A 42 13.52 -22.18 15.47
C ILE A 42 14.04 -21.28 14.34
N GLU A 43 15.07 -21.75 13.62
CA GLU A 43 15.68 -21.02 12.51
C GLU A 43 15.01 -21.34 11.16
N SER A 44 14.42 -22.52 11.03
CA SER A 44 13.72 -22.95 9.82
C SER A 44 12.62 -23.95 10.13
N ILE A 45 11.65 -24.03 9.22
CA ILE A 45 10.61 -25.06 9.22
C ILE A 45 11.22 -26.29 8.52
N SER A 46 11.98 -27.11 9.23
CA SER A 46 12.51 -28.35 8.66
C SER A 46 11.39 -29.29 8.19
N GLU A 47 11.57 -29.99 7.07
CA GLU A 47 10.60 -30.93 6.47
C GLU A 47 10.19 -32.03 7.47
N GLY A 48 9.08 -31.78 8.15
CA GLY A 48 8.54 -32.61 9.21
C GLY A 48 7.10 -32.22 9.47
N PHE A 49 6.29 -32.18 8.40
CA PHE A 49 4.89 -31.72 8.38
C PHE A 49 4.04 -32.32 9.53
N ALA A 50 4.36 -33.54 9.98
CA ALA A 50 3.64 -34.28 11.00
C ALA A 50 4.24 -34.19 12.43
N THR A 51 5.49 -33.73 12.60
CA THR A 51 6.21 -33.82 13.89
C THR A 51 6.34 -32.50 14.63
N LEU A 52 6.14 -31.36 13.97
CA LEU A 52 6.08 -30.07 14.64
C LEU A 52 4.75 -29.97 15.41
N GLY A 53 4.81 -29.64 16.70
CA GLY A 53 3.64 -29.27 17.51
C GLY A 53 2.98 -27.97 17.01
N PRO A 54 2.32 -27.20 17.88
CA PRO A 54 1.85 -25.86 17.52
C PRO A 54 3.01 -25.00 17.00
N LEU A 55 2.77 -24.24 15.93
CA LEU A 55 3.77 -23.42 15.25
C LEU A 55 3.29 -21.98 15.14
N LEU A 56 4.18 -21.03 15.42
CA LEU A 56 4.02 -19.62 15.12
C LEU A 56 5.04 -19.22 14.06
N GLN A 57 4.56 -18.68 12.94
CA GLN A 57 5.40 -17.95 11.98
C GLN A 57 5.16 -16.45 12.17
N PHE A 58 6.22 -15.71 12.49
CA PHE A 58 6.21 -14.25 12.51
C PHE A 58 7.24 -13.74 11.52
N ARG A 59 6.81 -13.57 10.26
CA ARG A 59 7.69 -13.32 9.11
C ARG A 59 7.20 -12.14 8.28
N SER A 60 8.02 -11.67 7.34
CA SER A 60 7.57 -10.75 6.29
C SER A 60 6.53 -11.45 5.39
N TYR A 61 5.63 -10.68 4.78
CA TYR A 61 4.50 -11.26 4.05
C TYR A 61 4.94 -12.25 2.96
N GLU A 62 5.95 -11.90 2.17
CA GLU A 62 6.47 -12.76 1.09
C GLU A 62 7.21 -14.00 1.59
N ALA A 63 7.66 -14.00 2.85
CA ALA A 63 8.35 -15.14 3.46
C ALA A 63 7.42 -16.08 4.23
N ILE A 64 6.16 -15.71 4.50
CA ILE A 64 5.23 -16.58 5.21
C ILE A 64 4.94 -17.82 4.35
N ASP A 65 5.04 -19.00 4.96
CA ASP A 65 4.55 -20.23 4.34
C ASP A 65 3.03 -20.32 4.56
N PHE A 66 2.29 -19.70 3.63
CA PHE A 66 0.83 -19.69 3.66
C PHE A 66 0.22 -21.06 3.36
N GLU A 67 0.89 -21.87 2.54
CA GLU A 67 0.44 -23.23 2.24
C GLU A 67 0.43 -24.08 3.51
N LEU A 68 1.51 -24.01 4.30
CA LEU A 68 1.59 -24.68 5.59
C LEU A 68 0.53 -24.17 6.57
N ALA A 69 0.32 -22.85 6.64
CA ALA A 69 -0.67 -22.25 7.54
C ALA A 69 -2.11 -22.64 7.18
N LEU A 70 -2.41 -22.80 5.89
CA LEU A 70 -3.71 -23.27 5.40
C LEU A 70 -3.90 -24.77 5.61
N ALA A 71 -2.84 -25.56 5.45
CA ALA A 71 -2.88 -27.01 5.61
C ALA A 71 -2.98 -27.45 7.08
N LYS A 72 -2.49 -26.62 8.02
CA LYS A 72 -2.31 -27.01 9.43
C LYS A 72 -3.02 -26.07 10.40
N SER A 73 -4.01 -26.59 11.13
CA SER A 73 -4.84 -25.81 12.05
C SER A 73 -4.09 -25.24 13.27
N ASN A 74 -2.96 -25.83 13.67
CA ASN A 74 -2.12 -25.36 14.77
C ASN A 74 -0.89 -24.55 14.28
N CYS A 75 -0.96 -23.98 13.07
CA CYS A 75 0.02 -23.04 12.55
C CYS A 75 -0.57 -21.62 12.53
N LEU A 76 -0.02 -20.74 13.35
CA LEU A 76 -0.39 -19.32 13.40
C LEU A 76 0.58 -18.49 12.56
N ILE A 77 0.06 -17.48 11.89
CA ILE A 77 0.81 -16.54 11.05
C ILE A 77 0.42 -15.11 11.38
N ASN A 78 1.33 -14.16 11.13
CA ASN A 78 1.14 -12.73 11.41
C ASN A 78 0.51 -11.93 10.25
N ALA A 79 -0.14 -12.59 9.29
CA ALA A 79 -0.82 -11.94 8.18
C ALA A 79 -2.03 -12.73 7.66
N TYR A 80 -3.01 -12.03 7.08
CA TYR A 80 -4.11 -12.64 6.33
C TYR A 80 -3.79 -12.69 4.84
N VAL A 81 -4.17 -13.80 4.19
CA VAL A 81 -4.03 -13.99 2.73
C VAL A 81 -4.91 -12.99 1.96
N ILE A 82 -6.21 -12.96 2.27
CA ILE A 82 -7.18 -12.13 1.55
C ILE A 82 -7.34 -10.80 2.27
N ARG A 83 -6.47 -9.84 1.95
CA ARG A 83 -6.44 -8.49 2.57
C ARG A 83 -6.49 -7.31 1.60
N LYS A 84 -6.50 -7.57 0.29
CA LYS A 84 -6.42 -6.56 -0.78
C LYS A 84 -7.52 -5.49 -0.69
N ALA A 85 -8.71 -5.89 -0.22
CA ALA A 85 -9.85 -5.00 0.00
C ALA A 85 -9.54 -3.77 0.88
N LEU A 86 -8.57 -3.89 1.80
CA LEU A 86 -8.24 -2.83 2.77
C LEU A 86 -6.89 -2.17 2.51
N ILE A 87 -5.90 -2.93 2.04
CA ILE A 87 -4.52 -2.45 1.93
C ILE A 87 -4.20 -1.73 0.61
N ARG A 88 -5.09 -1.81 -0.38
CA ARG A 88 -4.97 -1.13 -1.68
C ARG A 88 -6.00 -0.01 -1.76
N LYS A 89 -5.57 1.18 -2.21
CA LYS A 89 -6.38 2.41 -2.12
C LYS A 89 -7.68 2.36 -2.95
N HIS A 90 -7.65 1.87 -4.18
CA HIS A 90 -8.86 1.74 -5.01
C HIS A 90 -9.84 0.74 -4.39
N TYR A 91 -9.37 -0.46 -4.03
CA TYR A 91 -10.21 -1.46 -3.36
C TYR A 91 -10.80 -0.96 -2.04
N LEU A 92 -10.03 -0.19 -1.24
CA LEU A 92 -10.52 0.42 -0.02
C LEU A 92 -11.63 1.45 -0.30
N SER A 93 -11.44 2.29 -1.34
CA SER A 93 -12.44 3.27 -1.79
C SER A 93 -13.76 2.57 -2.15
N THR A 94 -13.70 1.56 -3.02
CA THR A 94 -14.86 0.76 -3.43
C THR A 94 -15.52 0.04 -2.24
N THR A 95 -14.72 -0.53 -1.33
CA THR A 95 -15.23 -1.21 -0.13
C THR A 95 -16.04 -0.26 0.75
N ILE A 96 -15.52 0.96 0.97
CA ILE A 96 -16.20 1.99 1.76
C ILE A 96 -17.45 2.50 1.05
N ALA A 97 -17.38 2.77 -0.25
CA ALA A 97 -18.53 3.23 -1.04
C ALA A 97 -19.70 2.23 -0.95
N ASN A 98 -19.43 0.94 -1.20
CA ASN A 98 -20.42 -0.13 -1.08
C ASN A 98 -21.00 -0.24 0.32
N TRP A 99 -20.17 -0.10 1.36
CA TRP A 99 -20.62 -0.12 2.75
C TRP A 99 -21.56 1.04 3.07
N VAL A 100 -21.19 2.27 2.70
CA VAL A 100 -21.93 3.51 3.01
C VAL A 100 -23.28 3.56 2.30
N VAL A 101 -23.41 2.99 1.09
CA VAL A 101 -24.70 2.85 0.40
C VAL A 101 -25.72 2.09 1.25
N LYS A 102 -25.28 1.06 1.98
CA LYS A 102 -26.14 0.25 2.85
C LYS A 102 -26.20 0.76 4.29
N HIS A 103 -25.20 1.54 4.71
CA HIS A 103 -25.05 2.06 6.07
C HIS A 103 -24.79 3.58 6.03
N PRO A 104 -25.79 4.39 5.67
CA PRO A 104 -25.61 5.83 5.43
C PRO A 104 -25.20 6.62 6.68
N ASP A 105 -25.47 6.10 7.88
CA ASP A 105 -25.11 6.72 9.15
C ASP A 105 -23.70 6.33 9.65
N SER A 106 -22.99 5.49 8.89
CA SER A 106 -21.62 5.08 9.22
C SER A 106 -20.68 6.29 9.28
N VAL A 107 -19.79 6.30 10.28
CA VAL A 107 -18.72 7.30 10.39
C VAL A 107 -17.84 7.35 9.14
N LEU A 108 -17.73 6.25 8.40
CA LEU A 108 -16.95 6.16 7.16
C LEU A 108 -17.43 7.13 6.08
N LYS A 109 -18.73 7.46 6.06
CA LYS A 109 -19.28 8.46 5.13
C LYS A 109 -18.65 9.83 5.29
N LYS A 110 -18.21 10.18 6.51
CA LYS A 110 -17.63 11.48 6.86
C LYS A 110 -16.10 11.46 6.99
N HIS A 111 -15.52 10.30 7.29
CA HIS A 111 -14.11 10.16 7.64
C HIS A 111 -13.26 9.49 6.54
N PHE A 112 -13.86 9.22 5.39
CA PHE A 112 -13.14 8.81 4.19
C PHE A 112 -13.49 9.77 3.06
N LYS A 113 -12.48 10.22 2.31
CA LYS A 113 -12.70 10.99 1.08
C LYS A 113 -12.75 10.00 -0.08
N PRO A 114 -13.90 9.85 -0.75
CA PRO A 114 -14.01 9.04 -1.96
C PRO A 114 -12.92 9.44 -2.95
N ALA A 115 -12.39 8.47 -3.65
CA ALA A 115 -11.39 8.66 -4.67
C ALA A 115 -11.89 8.01 -5.96
N VAL A 116 -11.53 8.62 -7.08
CA VAL A 116 -11.79 8.12 -8.42
C VAL A 116 -10.53 7.39 -8.87
N ASP A 117 -10.68 6.16 -9.31
CA ASP A 117 -9.63 5.41 -9.99
C ASP A 117 -9.87 5.40 -11.49
N PHE A 118 -8.78 5.44 -12.26
CA PHE A 118 -8.82 5.34 -13.71
C PHE A 118 -7.54 4.69 -14.21
N GLU A 119 -7.61 4.15 -15.42
CA GLU A 119 -6.48 3.55 -16.12
C GLU A 119 -6.05 4.43 -17.27
N LEU A 120 -4.75 4.67 -17.40
CA LEU A 120 -4.19 5.50 -18.47
C LEU A 120 -2.90 4.88 -18.97
N ASP A 121 -2.84 4.61 -20.27
CA ASP A 121 -1.63 4.12 -20.94
C ASP A 121 -0.77 5.29 -21.48
N TYR A 122 -1.41 6.28 -22.11
CA TYR A 122 -0.74 7.47 -22.66
C TYR A 122 -1.54 8.74 -22.39
N ALA A 123 -0.84 9.87 -22.24
CA ALA A 123 -1.41 11.18 -21.95
C ALA A 123 -2.44 11.60 -23.00
N GLU A 124 -2.26 11.24 -24.26
CA GLU A 124 -3.19 11.59 -25.34
C GLU A 124 -4.60 10.98 -25.19
N PHE A 125 -4.74 9.92 -24.39
CA PHE A 125 -6.02 9.22 -24.14
C PHE A 125 -6.64 9.57 -22.78
N LEU A 126 -6.23 10.68 -22.17
CA LEU A 126 -6.76 11.09 -20.86
C LEU A 126 -8.27 11.33 -20.89
N ASP A 127 -8.76 11.93 -21.96
CA ASP A 127 -10.19 12.21 -22.14
C ASP A 127 -11.03 10.93 -22.12
N ASP A 128 -10.57 9.89 -22.80
CA ASP A 128 -11.17 8.55 -22.82
C ASP A 128 -11.08 7.88 -21.43
N ALA A 129 -9.94 7.97 -20.75
CA ALA A 129 -9.75 7.41 -19.41
C ALA A 129 -10.67 8.07 -18.35
N LEU A 130 -11.01 9.34 -18.54
CA LEU A 130 -11.87 10.09 -17.63
C LEU A 130 -13.37 9.99 -17.94
N VAL A 131 -13.78 9.20 -18.94
CA VAL A 131 -15.19 9.02 -19.29
C VAL A 131 -16.02 8.52 -18.10
N GLU A 132 -15.50 7.57 -17.32
CA GLU A 132 -16.17 7.03 -16.13
C GLU A 132 -15.85 7.80 -14.84
N ALA A 133 -14.97 8.81 -14.91
CA ALA A 133 -14.55 9.65 -13.81
C ALA A 133 -15.50 10.85 -13.59
N PHE A 134 -16.80 10.56 -13.39
CA PHE A 134 -17.85 11.58 -13.31
C PHE A 134 -17.56 12.67 -12.27
N GLU A 135 -17.05 12.30 -11.09
CA GLU A 135 -16.75 13.27 -10.04
C GLU A 135 -15.61 14.23 -10.41
N LEU A 136 -14.61 13.78 -11.18
CA LEU A 136 -13.54 14.64 -11.67
C LEU A 136 -14.07 15.64 -12.70
N ARG A 137 -14.84 15.16 -13.67
CA ARG A 137 -15.44 16.01 -14.70
C ARG A 137 -16.34 17.09 -14.12
N GLU A 138 -17.22 16.72 -13.17
CA GLU A 138 -18.07 17.69 -12.47
C GLU A 138 -17.23 18.73 -11.70
N SER A 139 -16.12 18.30 -11.09
CA SER A 139 -15.21 19.21 -10.40
C SER A 139 -14.50 20.18 -11.36
N PHE A 140 -14.07 19.71 -12.53
CA PHE A 140 -13.42 20.55 -13.54
C PHE A 140 -14.38 21.60 -14.10
N GLU A 141 -15.61 21.19 -14.42
CA GLU A 141 -16.67 22.11 -14.86
C GLU A 141 -16.95 23.19 -13.82
N LYS A 142 -17.02 22.83 -12.53
CA LYS A 142 -17.17 23.81 -11.43
C LYS A 142 -15.98 24.75 -11.30
N ASN A 143 -14.77 24.27 -11.56
CA ASN A 143 -13.54 25.04 -11.42
C ASN A 143 -13.29 26.03 -12.57
N ALA A 144 -13.95 25.86 -13.72
CA ALA A 144 -13.72 26.65 -14.93
C ALA A 144 -13.85 28.17 -14.71
N ASP A 145 -14.85 28.59 -13.93
CA ASP A 145 -15.12 30.01 -13.65
C ASP A 145 -14.49 30.52 -12.34
N LEU A 146 -13.71 29.67 -11.65
CA LEU A 146 -13.15 29.98 -10.33
C LEU A 146 -11.67 30.39 -10.41
N GLN A 147 -11.29 31.31 -9.52
CA GLN A 147 -9.89 31.62 -9.29
C GLN A 147 -9.18 30.42 -8.63
N PRO A 148 -7.88 30.19 -8.86
CA PRO A 148 -7.16 29.04 -8.31
C PRO A 148 -7.28 28.85 -6.79
N SER A 149 -7.46 29.95 -6.03
CA SER A 149 -7.68 29.93 -4.58
C SER A 149 -9.03 29.36 -4.14
N ASP A 150 -10.03 29.42 -5.02
CA ASP A 150 -11.41 29.03 -4.74
C ASP A 150 -11.79 27.70 -5.39
N ARG A 151 -10.87 27.08 -6.14
CA ARG A 151 -11.07 25.80 -6.82
C ARG A 151 -11.08 24.62 -5.86
N ASP A 152 -11.81 23.58 -6.24
CA ASP A 152 -11.70 22.27 -5.63
C ASP A 152 -10.43 21.59 -6.14
N TRP A 153 -9.48 21.35 -5.23
CA TRP A 153 -8.20 20.72 -5.54
C TRP A 153 -8.25 19.20 -5.36
N TRP A 154 -7.49 18.51 -6.20
CA TRP A 154 -7.32 17.06 -6.21
C TRP A 154 -5.86 16.69 -6.08
N ILE A 155 -5.62 15.48 -5.58
CA ILE A 155 -4.30 14.87 -5.46
C ILE A 155 -4.26 13.58 -6.28
N LEU A 156 -3.38 13.54 -7.28
CA LEU A 156 -3.09 12.39 -8.11
C LEU A 156 -2.10 11.49 -7.39
N LYS A 157 -2.38 10.18 -7.37
CA LYS A 157 -1.55 9.15 -6.75
C LYS A 157 -1.38 7.98 -7.72
N PRO A 158 -0.16 7.68 -8.17
CA PRO A 158 0.10 6.47 -8.93
C PRO A 158 -0.13 5.22 -8.07
N GLY A 159 -0.76 4.19 -8.63
CA GLY A 159 -1.16 2.99 -7.89
C GLY A 159 0.00 2.08 -7.47
N MET A 160 1.16 2.23 -8.11
CA MET A 160 2.36 1.41 -7.89
C MET A 160 3.66 2.23 -7.80
N SER A 161 3.62 3.48 -7.30
CA SER A 161 4.84 4.23 -7.04
C SER A 161 5.44 3.94 -5.67
N ASP A 162 6.76 4.08 -5.56
CA ASP A 162 7.45 3.99 -4.28
C ASP A 162 7.24 5.28 -3.47
N ARG A 163 6.83 5.11 -2.21
CA ARG A 163 6.66 6.19 -1.23
C ARG A 163 5.76 7.32 -1.73
N GLY A 164 6.34 8.50 -2.00
CA GLY A 164 5.64 9.71 -2.43
C GLY A 164 5.89 10.09 -3.88
N GLN A 165 6.58 9.23 -4.64
CA GLN A 165 6.93 9.52 -6.02
C GLN A 165 5.67 9.62 -6.89
N GLY A 166 5.67 10.61 -7.78
CA GLY A 166 4.57 10.88 -8.71
C GLY A 166 3.29 11.44 -8.07
N ILE A 167 3.31 11.81 -6.79
CA ILE A 167 2.18 12.54 -6.21
C ILE A 167 2.18 13.97 -6.75
N ARG A 168 1.04 14.39 -7.33
CA ARG A 168 0.85 15.73 -7.90
C ARG A 168 -0.50 16.30 -7.48
N LEU A 169 -0.59 17.63 -7.41
CA LEU A 169 -1.85 18.34 -7.19
C LEU A 169 -2.34 18.90 -8.51
N PHE A 170 -3.66 18.89 -8.71
CA PHE A 170 -4.31 19.47 -9.88
C PHE A 170 -5.71 19.95 -9.50
N SER A 171 -6.26 20.85 -10.30
CA SER A 171 -7.58 21.44 -10.15
C SER A 171 -8.35 21.51 -11.47
N THR A 172 -7.66 21.38 -12.62
CA THR A 172 -8.28 21.35 -13.94
C THR A 172 -7.83 20.14 -14.76
N GLU A 173 -8.55 19.85 -15.84
CA GLU A 173 -8.19 18.79 -16.79
C GLU A 173 -6.86 19.08 -17.47
N GLU A 174 -6.59 20.34 -17.83
CA GLU A 174 -5.34 20.75 -18.47
C GLU A 174 -4.13 20.58 -17.53
N GLU A 175 -4.31 20.86 -16.23
CA GLU A 175 -3.27 20.61 -15.22
C GLU A 175 -3.00 19.11 -15.09
N LEU A 176 -4.05 18.27 -15.13
CA LEU A 176 -3.90 16.82 -15.11
C LEU A 176 -3.22 16.28 -16.37
N GLN A 177 -3.61 16.76 -17.54
CA GLN A 177 -3.01 16.45 -18.83
C GLN A 177 -1.51 16.77 -18.83
N SER A 178 -1.15 17.98 -18.40
CA SER A 178 0.24 18.43 -18.33
C SER A 178 1.09 17.55 -17.40
N ILE A 179 0.53 16.98 -16.34
CA ILE A 179 1.24 16.05 -15.45
C ILE A 179 1.62 14.76 -16.20
N PHE A 180 0.72 14.22 -17.01
CA PHE A 180 0.99 13.00 -17.78
C PHE A 180 1.97 13.24 -18.92
N GLU A 181 1.83 14.36 -19.63
CA GLU A 181 2.77 14.77 -20.68
C GLU A 181 4.20 14.96 -20.13
N GLU A 182 4.35 15.55 -18.94
CA GLU A 182 5.65 15.68 -18.25
C GLU A 182 6.32 14.30 -18.05
N TRP A 183 5.55 13.31 -17.59
CA TRP A 183 6.11 11.99 -17.32
C TRP A 183 6.49 11.22 -18.60
N GLU A 184 5.77 11.41 -19.70
CA GLU A 184 6.11 10.78 -20.99
C GLU A 184 7.38 11.35 -21.60
N VAL A 185 7.59 12.68 -21.51
CA VAL A 185 8.81 13.33 -22.03
C VAL A 185 10.05 12.86 -21.28
N ASP A 186 9.89 12.55 -20.00
CA ASP A 186 10.97 12.06 -19.18
C ASP A 186 11.35 10.60 -19.55
N GLU A 187 10.47 9.78 -20.17
CA GLU A 187 10.78 8.39 -20.58
C GLU A 187 12.02 8.29 -21.50
N PRO A 188 12.97 7.37 -21.25
CA PRO A 188 14.17 7.29 -22.06
C PRO A 188 13.77 6.64 -23.38
N SER A 189 13.98 7.35 -24.49
CA SER A 189 13.89 6.77 -25.83
C SER A 189 14.62 5.43 -25.90
N ASP A 190 13.92 4.37 -26.31
CA ASP A 190 14.45 3.01 -26.52
C ASP A 190 15.54 2.95 -27.63
N ASP A 191 15.82 4.07 -28.31
CA ASP A 191 16.65 4.15 -29.52
C ASP A 191 18.05 4.78 -29.31
N GLU A 192 18.60 4.79 -28.10
CA GLU A 192 20.04 5.08 -27.93
C GLU A 192 20.77 4.03 -27.08
N ASP A 193 21.68 3.29 -27.74
CA ASP A 193 22.80 2.55 -27.14
C ASP A 193 23.69 3.50 -26.29
N VAL A 194 23.21 3.89 -25.11
CA VAL A 194 24.00 4.62 -24.12
C VAL A 194 24.51 3.64 -23.08
N GLU A 195 25.72 3.16 -23.35
CA GLU A 195 26.69 2.65 -22.37
C GLU A 195 26.43 3.22 -20.96
N ALA A 196 26.17 2.29 -20.05
CA ALA A 196 26.17 2.40 -18.59
C ALA A 196 26.84 3.66 -18.01
N SER A 197 26.14 4.78 -18.04
CA SER A 197 26.48 5.95 -17.23
C SER A 197 25.59 5.91 -15.99
N LYS A 198 26.22 5.59 -14.85
CA LYS A 198 25.66 5.76 -13.50
C LYS A 198 25.09 7.17 -13.35
N LYS A 199 23.81 7.36 -13.68
CA LYS A 199 23.04 8.54 -13.30
C LYS A 199 22.38 8.25 -11.96
N THR A 200 23.01 8.78 -10.93
CA THR A 200 22.43 9.31 -9.68
C THR A 200 21.02 8.83 -9.32
N SER A 201 20.97 8.08 -8.22
CA SER A 201 19.81 7.58 -7.49
C SER A 201 18.96 8.66 -6.82
N ASP A 202 18.57 9.73 -7.53
CA ASP A 202 17.85 10.87 -6.92
C ASP A 202 16.92 11.64 -7.89
N SER A 203 16.63 11.11 -9.07
CA SER A 203 15.53 11.65 -9.89
C SER A 203 14.22 10.95 -9.51
N ASP A 204 13.19 11.72 -9.14
CA ASP A 204 11.78 11.33 -8.96
C ASP A 204 11.17 10.84 -10.29
N TYR A 205 11.79 9.83 -10.87
CA TYR A 205 11.49 9.33 -12.18
C TYR A 205 10.30 8.38 -12.10
N VAL A 206 9.16 8.86 -12.57
CA VAL A 206 7.93 8.09 -12.62
C VAL A 206 7.88 7.45 -13.99
N ILE A 207 8.22 6.17 -14.07
CA ILE A 207 8.10 5.41 -15.33
C ILE A 207 6.60 5.18 -15.59
N THR A 208 5.99 6.00 -16.43
CA THR A 208 4.57 5.91 -16.82
C THR A 208 4.25 4.59 -17.49
N SER A 209 5.15 4.04 -18.30
CA SER A 209 4.98 2.72 -18.94
C SER A 209 4.78 1.56 -17.95
N GLN A 210 5.14 1.75 -16.66
CA GLN A 210 4.90 0.78 -15.59
C GLN A 210 3.68 1.11 -14.71
N LEU A 211 3.08 2.29 -14.86
CA LEU A 211 2.02 2.81 -14.01
C LEU A 211 0.74 2.98 -14.83
N ARG A 212 -0.11 1.95 -14.83
CA ARG A 212 -1.40 2.00 -15.55
C ARG A 212 -2.55 2.47 -14.70
N HIS A 213 -2.47 2.31 -13.38
CA HIS A 213 -3.59 2.61 -12.48
C HIS A 213 -3.29 3.87 -11.67
N PHE A 214 -4.19 4.83 -11.75
CA PHE A 214 -4.11 6.08 -11.01
C PHE A 214 -5.31 6.25 -10.09
N ILE A 215 -5.11 7.01 -9.02
CA ILE A 215 -6.18 7.39 -8.11
C ILE A 215 -6.12 8.90 -7.91
N ALA A 216 -7.22 9.57 -8.24
CA ALA A 216 -7.46 10.96 -7.90
C ALA A 216 -8.34 11.03 -6.64
N GLN A 217 -7.89 11.78 -5.63
CA GLN A 217 -8.66 11.99 -4.41
C GLN A 217 -8.82 13.49 -4.16
N PRO A 218 -9.95 13.97 -3.62
CA PRO A 218 -10.08 15.35 -3.20
C PRO A 218 -8.99 15.70 -2.19
N TYR A 219 -8.27 16.79 -2.45
CA TYR A 219 -7.23 17.28 -1.57
C TYR A 219 -7.85 17.95 -0.33
N ILE A 220 -7.34 17.61 0.85
CA ILE A 220 -7.89 18.14 2.11
C ILE A 220 -7.21 19.46 2.43
N HIS A 221 -7.92 20.55 2.19
CA HIS A 221 -7.50 21.91 2.54
C HIS A 221 -8.52 22.60 3.45
N PRO A 222 -8.09 23.39 4.46
CA PRO A 222 -6.71 23.52 4.95
C PRO A 222 -6.30 22.34 5.86
N PRO A 223 -5.02 21.94 5.87
CA PRO A 223 -4.52 20.99 6.85
C PRO A 223 -4.41 21.63 8.24
N LEU A 224 -4.30 20.80 9.28
CA LEU A 224 -3.93 21.28 10.61
C LEU A 224 -2.49 21.80 10.58
N LEU A 225 -2.30 23.11 10.77
CA LEU A 225 -1.00 23.74 10.87
C LEU A 225 -0.53 23.77 12.33
N LEU A 226 0.63 23.19 12.60
CA LEU A 226 1.27 23.31 13.92
C LEU A 226 2.05 24.64 13.98
N PRO A 227 2.00 25.38 15.11
CA PRO A 227 2.84 26.55 15.29
C PRO A 227 4.31 26.16 15.09
N SER A 228 5.08 26.97 14.36
CA SER A 228 6.51 26.74 14.25
C SER A 228 7.14 26.85 15.64
N SER A 229 7.84 25.79 16.07
CA SER A 229 8.83 25.92 17.14
C SER A 229 9.81 26.98 16.68
N LYS A 230 9.81 28.15 17.32
CA LYS A 230 10.85 29.17 17.10
C LYS A 230 12.17 28.52 17.50
N ASN A 231 12.95 28.09 16.51
CA ASN A 231 14.37 27.79 16.68
C ASN A 231 15.16 29.10 16.68
#